data_AF-A0A096PA70-F1
#
_entry.id   AF-A0A096PA70-F1
#
_cell.length_a   1.000
_cell.length_b   1.000
_cell.length_c   1.000
_cell.angle_alpha   90.00
_cell.angle_beta   90.00
_cell.angle_gamma   90.00
#
_symmetry.space_group_name_H-M   'P 1'
#
loop_
_entity.id
_entity.type
_entity.pdbx_description
1 polymer ?
#
loop_
_entity_poly.entity_id
_entity_poly.type
_entity_poly.pdbx_seq_one_letter_code
_entity_poly.pdbx_strand_id
1 'polypeptide(L)'
;MTVTWADAGNPKAQVTLDDARAWAMEYGYVKTNVPLDRPVAQRVDLVAFFEVYNANAFSVFRQKFKSRRLRPPNEEQVRRRPATRDDETDDESDDEDYTEEEIAKMLSEYEQYKDYESLKWRYVKRPGGQAVRPELWYKCYGTSQYINEGENKSPAPVWREDGSIDYGGRDKWDAWTRCAGMTVKQAKIGFVKAIRAALDDRPSNFY
;
A
#
# COMPACT_ATOMS: atom_id res chain seq x y z
N MET A 1 -32.96 -5.35 9.87
CA MET A 1 -32.58 -5.78 8.51
C MET A 1 -31.09 -6.05 8.57
N THR A 2 -30.69 -7.31 8.44
CA THR A 2 -29.27 -7.69 8.39
C THR A 2 -28.69 -7.18 7.08
N VAL A 3 -27.66 -6.32 7.17
CA VAL A 3 -26.93 -5.86 5.99
C VAL A 3 -26.21 -7.05 5.39
N THR A 4 -26.15 -7.13 4.06
CA THR A 4 -25.47 -8.22 3.34
C THR A 4 -24.34 -7.65 2.49
N TRP A 5 -23.44 -8.51 2.00
CA TRP A 5 -22.37 -8.07 1.09
C TRP A 5 -22.89 -7.47 -0.22
N ALA A 6 -24.13 -7.77 -0.63
CA ALA A 6 -24.76 -7.15 -1.79
C ALA A 6 -25.02 -5.63 -1.59
N ASP A 7 -25.07 -5.18 -0.34
CA ASP A 7 -25.24 -3.77 0.03
C ASP A 7 -23.93 -2.98 0.01
N ALA A 8 -22.78 -3.63 -0.27
CA ALA A 8 -21.51 -2.94 -0.39
C ALA A 8 -21.53 -1.94 -1.56
N GLY A 9 -21.07 -0.72 -1.30
CA GLY A 9 -21.16 0.42 -2.21
C GLY A 9 -22.48 1.21 -2.11
N ASN A 10 -23.37 0.86 -1.16
CA ASN A 10 -24.58 1.64 -0.89
C ASN A 10 -24.35 2.61 0.29
N PRO A 11 -24.37 3.94 0.07
CA PRO A 11 -24.17 4.93 1.14
C PRO A 11 -25.23 4.86 2.26
N LYS A 12 -26.42 4.34 1.95
CA LYS A 12 -27.55 4.20 2.89
C LYS A 12 -27.49 2.91 3.72
N ALA A 13 -26.56 1.99 3.42
CA ALA A 13 -26.40 0.76 4.20
C ALA A 13 -25.99 1.08 5.65
N GLN A 14 -26.67 0.46 6.62
CA GLN A 14 -26.41 0.66 8.05
C GLN A 14 -25.63 -0.53 8.62
N VAL A 15 -24.39 -0.70 8.15
CA VAL A 15 -23.48 -1.73 8.68
C VAL A 15 -23.19 -1.43 10.14
N THR A 16 -23.38 -2.43 11.00
CA THR A 16 -23.08 -2.38 12.44
C THR A 16 -21.83 -3.21 12.76
N LEU A 17 -21.29 -3.01 13.96
CA LEU A 17 -20.14 -3.80 14.42
C LEU A 17 -20.51 -5.28 14.63
N ASP A 18 -21.76 -5.57 14.97
CA ASP A 18 -22.25 -6.93 15.14
C ASP A 18 -22.37 -7.67 13.80
N ASP A 19 -22.70 -6.97 12.70
CA ASP A 19 -22.64 -7.55 11.36
C ASP A 19 -21.21 -7.96 10.99
N ALA A 20 -20.23 -7.08 11.27
CA ALA A 20 -18.82 -7.40 11.04
C ALA A 20 -18.32 -8.59 11.88
N ARG A 21 -18.80 -8.73 13.12
CA ARG A 21 -18.49 -9.90 13.98
C ARG A 21 -19.08 -11.18 13.41
N ALA A 22 -20.31 -11.13 12.90
CA ALA A 22 -20.95 -12.28 12.29
C ALA A 22 -20.18 -12.73 11.04
N TRP A 23 -19.80 -11.82 10.16
CA TRP A 23 -18.97 -12.15 8.98
C TRP A 23 -17.59 -12.65 9.36
N ALA A 24 -16.90 -12.01 10.31
CA ALA A 24 -15.61 -12.48 10.78
C ALA A 24 -15.70 -13.94 11.27
N MET A 25 -16.76 -14.30 12.01
CA MET A 25 -16.99 -15.68 12.43
C MET A 25 -17.29 -16.63 11.27
N GLU A 26 -18.13 -16.21 10.32
CA GLU A 26 -18.50 -16.97 9.12
C GLU A 26 -17.29 -17.30 8.24
N TYR A 27 -16.42 -16.31 8.00
CA TYR A 27 -15.18 -16.46 7.21
C TYR A 27 -13.99 -16.97 8.05
N GLY A 28 -14.24 -17.43 9.28
CA GLY A 28 -13.26 -18.12 10.11
C GLY A 28 -12.23 -17.23 10.82
N TYR A 29 -12.41 -15.90 10.86
CA TYR A 29 -11.59 -14.94 11.63
C TYR A 29 -11.90 -15.05 13.12
N VAL A 30 -11.40 -16.13 13.71
CA VAL A 30 -11.58 -16.51 15.12
C VAL A 30 -10.20 -16.62 15.78
N LYS A 31 -10.08 -16.06 16.98
CA LYS A 31 -8.89 -16.16 17.81
C LYS A 31 -8.71 -17.58 18.33
N THR A 32 -7.54 -18.15 18.14
CA THR A 32 -7.21 -19.53 18.55
C THR A 32 -7.07 -19.69 20.07
N ASN A 33 -6.78 -18.60 20.79
CA ASN A 33 -6.45 -18.62 22.22
C ASN A 33 -7.63 -18.30 23.14
N VAL A 34 -8.86 -18.20 22.59
CA VAL A 34 -10.05 -17.82 23.36
C VAL A 34 -10.99 -19.02 23.47
N PRO A 35 -11.35 -19.43 24.71
CA PRO A 35 -12.32 -20.50 24.94
C PRO A 35 -13.68 -20.29 24.24
N LEU A 36 -14.30 -21.39 23.79
CA LEU A 36 -15.52 -21.39 22.99
C LEU A 36 -16.78 -20.91 23.76
N ASP A 37 -16.73 -20.93 25.09
CA ASP A 37 -17.79 -20.46 26.00
C ASP A 37 -17.90 -18.93 26.09
N ARG A 38 -16.90 -18.20 25.57
CA ARG A 38 -16.89 -16.73 25.60
C ARG A 38 -17.83 -16.11 24.55
N PRO A 39 -18.30 -14.86 24.77
CA PRO A 39 -19.10 -14.15 23.79
C PRO A 39 -18.39 -14.00 22.45
N VAL A 40 -19.17 -13.99 21.36
CA VAL A 40 -18.67 -13.84 19.98
C VAL A 40 -17.68 -12.68 19.84
N ALA A 41 -17.98 -11.53 20.45
CA ALA A 41 -17.13 -10.35 20.44
C ALA A 41 -15.70 -10.57 20.97
N GLN A 42 -15.50 -11.52 21.89
CA GLN A 42 -14.19 -11.87 22.42
C GLN A 42 -13.48 -12.95 21.59
N ARG A 43 -14.25 -13.77 20.87
CA ARG A 43 -13.76 -14.90 20.08
C ARG A 43 -13.34 -14.49 18.67
N VAL A 44 -13.95 -13.46 18.09
CA VAL A 44 -13.61 -13.02 16.72
C VAL A 44 -12.32 -12.21 16.68
N ASP A 45 -11.59 -12.38 15.58
CA ASP A 45 -10.44 -11.57 15.23
C ASP A 45 -10.84 -10.50 14.21
N LEU A 46 -11.46 -9.42 14.71
CA LEU A 46 -11.88 -8.30 13.88
C LEU A 46 -10.69 -7.54 13.28
N VAL A 47 -9.51 -7.62 13.90
CA VAL A 47 -8.31 -6.93 13.40
C VAL A 47 -7.89 -7.60 12.10
N ALA A 48 -7.64 -8.92 12.14
CA ALA A 48 -7.32 -9.69 10.95
C ALA A 48 -8.44 -9.64 9.89
N PHE A 49 -9.71 -9.56 10.30
CA PHE A 49 -10.82 -9.41 9.37
C PHE A 49 -10.83 -8.05 8.65
N PHE A 50 -10.55 -6.94 9.34
CA PHE A 50 -10.53 -5.61 8.74
C PHE A 50 -9.27 -5.36 7.90
N GLU A 51 -8.15 -6.00 8.25
CA GLU A 51 -6.90 -5.95 7.47
C GLU A 51 -7.09 -6.42 6.03
N VAL A 52 -7.93 -7.42 5.78
CA VAL A 52 -8.29 -7.87 4.42
C VAL A 52 -8.83 -6.73 3.53
N TYR A 53 -9.38 -5.70 4.17
CA TYR A 53 -9.98 -4.53 3.53
C TYR A 53 -9.13 -3.26 3.70
N ASN A 54 -7.87 -3.40 4.12
CA ASN A 54 -6.97 -2.31 4.47
C ASN A 54 -7.63 -1.34 5.46
N ALA A 55 -8.29 -1.87 6.48
CA ALA A 55 -8.94 -1.08 7.53
C ALA A 55 -8.37 -1.44 8.90
N ASN A 56 -7.95 -0.41 9.64
CA ASN A 56 -7.44 -0.56 11.01
C ASN A 56 -8.55 -0.51 12.08
N ALA A 57 -9.76 -0.10 11.69
CA ALA A 57 -10.88 0.11 12.59
C ALA A 57 -12.23 -0.04 11.86
N PHE A 58 -13.28 -0.31 12.63
CA PHE A 58 -14.63 -0.46 12.10
C PHE A 58 -15.15 0.81 11.41
N SER A 59 -14.78 2.00 11.86
CA SER A 59 -15.17 3.27 11.22
C SER A 59 -14.65 3.36 9.78
N VAL A 60 -13.38 2.99 9.57
CA VAL A 60 -12.71 2.96 8.26
C VAL A 60 -13.32 1.87 7.38
N PHE A 61 -13.50 0.66 7.92
CA PHE A 61 -14.19 -0.43 7.21
C PHE A 61 -15.59 -0.01 6.78
N ARG A 62 -16.38 0.59 7.68
CA ARG A 62 -17.75 1.05 7.39
C ARG A 62 -17.78 2.13 6.32
N GLN A 63 -16.83 3.07 6.34
CA GLN A 63 -16.71 4.08 5.29
C GLN A 63 -16.40 3.42 3.94
N LYS A 64 -15.43 2.49 3.89
CA LYS A 64 -15.09 1.73 2.68
C LYS A 64 -16.25 0.87 2.17
N PHE A 65 -16.98 0.21 3.06
CA PHE A 65 -18.16 -0.58 2.72
C PHE A 65 -19.27 0.26 2.09
N LYS A 66 -19.42 1.52 2.52
CA LYS A 66 -20.39 2.45 1.95
C LYS A 66 -19.96 3.05 0.62
N SER A 67 -18.66 3.26 0.41
CA SER A 67 -18.12 3.93 -0.76
C SER A 67 -17.70 2.98 -1.89
N ARG A 68 -17.31 1.75 -1.58
CA ARG A 68 -16.77 0.76 -2.52
C ARG A 68 -17.59 -0.53 -2.48
N ARG A 69 -17.66 -1.23 -3.63
CA ARG A 69 -18.29 -2.57 -3.72
C ARG A 69 -17.32 -3.65 -3.21
N LEU A 70 -17.12 -3.68 -1.90
CA LEU A 70 -16.29 -4.69 -1.24
C LEU A 70 -16.86 -6.10 -1.47
N ARG A 71 -15.98 -7.07 -1.69
CA ARG A 71 -16.33 -8.49 -1.81
C ARG A 71 -16.04 -9.23 -0.49
N PRO A 72 -16.71 -10.36 -0.21
CA PRO A 72 -16.37 -11.19 0.93
C PRO A 72 -14.90 -11.69 0.88
N PRO A 73 -14.28 -12.01 2.03
CA PRO A 73 -12.91 -12.53 2.05
C PRO A 73 -12.83 -13.88 1.33
N ASN A 74 -11.81 -14.06 0.48
CA ASN A 74 -11.60 -15.33 -0.23
C ASN A 74 -10.77 -16.31 0.61
N GLU A 75 -10.87 -17.63 0.34
CA GLU A 75 -10.21 -18.68 1.15
C GLU A 75 -8.69 -18.48 1.31
N GLU A 76 -8.03 -17.93 0.29
CA GLU A 76 -6.59 -17.66 0.33
C GLU A 76 -6.23 -16.50 1.28
N GLN A 77 -7.08 -15.46 1.36
CA GLN A 77 -6.90 -14.35 2.30
C GLN A 77 -7.10 -14.79 3.75
N VAL A 78 -8.03 -15.73 3.97
CA VAL A 78 -8.27 -16.37 5.27
C VAL A 78 -7.05 -17.20 5.72
N ARG A 79 -6.35 -17.85 4.77
CA ARG A 79 -5.17 -18.70 5.05
C ARG A 79 -3.88 -17.90 5.27
N ARG A 80 -3.69 -16.76 4.62
CA ARG A 80 -2.47 -15.92 4.70
C ARG A 80 -2.31 -15.15 6.01
N ARG A 81 -3.09 -15.47 7.06
CA ARG A 81 -3.00 -14.79 8.36
C ARG A 81 -1.57 -14.82 8.91
N PRO A 82 -0.94 -13.66 9.13
CA PRO A 82 0.33 -13.65 9.85
C PRO A 82 0.05 -13.94 11.33
N ALA A 83 0.57 -15.06 11.82
CA ALA A 83 0.74 -15.27 13.24
C ALA A 83 1.91 -14.37 13.70
N THR A 84 1.58 -13.19 14.21
CA THR A 84 2.50 -12.20 14.82
C THR A 84 3.59 -11.64 13.90
N ARG A 85 3.63 -10.31 13.74
CA ARG A 85 4.74 -9.40 14.08
C ARG A 85 4.89 -8.21 13.14
N ASP A 86 5.29 -7.14 13.81
CA ASP A 86 6.27 -6.12 13.44
C ASP A 86 5.96 -5.24 12.22
N ASP A 87 5.76 -3.95 12.57
CA ASP A 87 5.99 -2.73 11.79
C ASP A 87 6.69 -2.94 10.44
N GLU A 88 5.93 -3.25 9.39
CA GLU A 88 6.37 -3.08 8.01
C GLU A 88 5.24 -2.43 7.20
N THR A 89 5.57 -1.20 6.80
CA THR A 89 4.96 -0.37 5.76
C THR A 89 3.93 -1.06 4.88
N ASP A 90 2.72 -0.52 4.99
CA ASP A 90 1.56 -0.59 4.08
C ASP A 90 2.00 -0.57 2.60
N ASP A 91 2.22 -1.76 2.03
CA ASP A 91 2.42 -1.95 0.59
C ASP A 91 1.05 -2.14 -0.04
N GLU A 92 0.39 -1.02 -0.32
CA GLU A 92 -0.78 -0.94 -1.18
C GLU A 92 -0.40 -1.41 -2.60
N SER A 93 -0.45 -2.72 -2.85
CA SER A 93 -0.81 -3.20 -4.19
C SER A 93 -2.31 -2.94 -4.38
N ASP A 94 -2.66 -1.65 -4.54
CA ASP A 94 -3.97 -1.23 -5.02
C ASP A 94 -4.05 -1.69 -6.49
N ASP A 95 -4.36 -2.99 -6.65
CA ASP A 95 -4.93 -3.58 -7.87
C ASP A 95 -6.34 -2.98 -8.04
N GLU A 96 -6.42 -1.64 -8.12
CA GLU A 96 -7.54 -0.98 -8.76
C GLU A 96 -7.56 -1.54 -10.19
N ASP A 97 -8.65 -2.22 -10.55
CA ASP A 97 -8.90 -2.72 -11.90
C ASP A 97 -9.00 -1.51 -12.85
N TYR A 98 -7.84 -0.97 -13.26
CA TYR A 98 -7.77 0.11 -14.23
C TYR A 98 -8.30 -0.41 -15.56
N THR A 99 -9.16 0.37 -16.18
CA THR A 99 -9.58 0.10 -17.55
C THR A 99 -8.38 0.14 -18.49
N GLU A 100 -8.46 -0.57 -19.62
CA GLU A 100 -7.39 -0.55 -20.63
C GLU A 100 -7.07 0.88 -21.11
N GLU A 101 -8.08 1.76 -21.13
CA GLU A 101 -7.95 3.17 -21.48
C GLU A 101 -7.13 3.95 -20.44
N GLU A 102 -7.38 3.74 -19.15
CA GLU A 102 -6.62 4.38 -18.06
C GLU A 102 -5.18 3.92 -18.02
N ILE A 103 -4.95 2.63 -18.27
CA ILE A 103 -3.61 2.07 -18.40
C ILE A 103 -2.89 2.71 -19.58
N ALA A 104 -3.53 2.82 -20.75
CA ALA A 104 -2.93 3.45 -21.92
C ALA A 104 -2.58 4.92 -21.64
N LYS A 105 -3.45 5.65 -20.93
CA LYS A 105 -3.18 7.02 -20.49
C LYS A 105 -1.97 7.09 -19.55
N MET A 106 -1.89 6.21 -18.55
CA MET A 106 -0.75 6.17 -17.64
C MET A 106 0.56 5.86 -18.39
N LEU A 107 0.55 4.93 -19.34
CA LEU A 107 1.73 4.64 -20.15
C LEU A 107 2.19 5.84 -21.01
N SER A 108 1.26 6.65 -21.49
CA SER A 108 1.59 7.91 -22.17
C SER A 108 2.20 8.94 -21.22
N GLU A 109 1.63 9.10 -20.02
CA GLU A 109 2.18 9.98 -18.98
C GLU A 109 3.57 9.55 -18.53
N TYR A 110 3.84 8.23 -18.46
CA TYR A 110 5.17 7.72 -18.20
C TYR A 110 6.20 8.28 -19.21
N GLU A 111 5.89 8.25 -20.51
CA GLU A 111 6.82 8.78 -21.53
C GLU A 111 7.03 10.29 -21.40
N GLN A 112 6.03 11.04 -20.95
CA GLN A 112 6.13 12.48 -20.69
C GLN A 112 7.05 12.78 -19.50
N TYR A 113 6.99 11.95 -18.45
CA TYR A 113 7.68 12.20 -17.18
C TYR A 113 8.90 11.32 -16.95
N LYS A 114 9.33 10.49 -17.91
CA LYS A 114 10.49 9.59 -17.76
C LYS A 114 11.77 10.33 -17.35
N ASP A 115 11.92 11.59 -17.76
CA ASP A 115 13.00 12.48 -17.34
C ASP A 115 12.66 13.18 -16.00
N TYR A 116 12.06 12.46 -15.05
CA TYR A 116 11.56 13.03 -13.79
C TYR A 116 12.68 13.72 -12.99
N GLU A 117 13.92 13.29 -13.14
CA GLU A 117 15.07 13.88 -12.45
C GLU A 117 15.27 15.36 -12.80
N SER A 118 14.85 15.80 -14.00
CA SER A 118 14.96 17.20 -14.41
C SER A 118 13.92 18.12 -13.76
N LEU A 119 12.92 17.56 -13.07
CA LEU A 119 11.94 18.33 -12.32
C LEU A 119 12.59 18.98 -11.10
N LYS A 120 12.04 20.12 -10.64
CA LYS A 120 12.57 20.88 -9.50
C LYS A 120 12.21 20.24 -8.15
N TRP A 121 12.66 19.02 -7.90
CA TRP A 121 12.40 18.32 -6.64
C TRP A 121 13.01 19.05 -5.45
N ARG A 122 12.31 19.02 -4.32
CA ARG A 122 12.79 19.52 -3.04
C ARG A 122 13.89 18.65 -2.47
N TYR A 123 14.48 19.17 -1.39
CA TYR A 123 15.29 18.40 -0.47
C TYR A 123 14.66 18.41 0.92
N VAL A 124 14.62 17.24 1.53
CA VAL A 124 14.21 17.02 2.92
C VAL A 124 15.45 16.86 3.77
N LYS A 125 15.52 17.56 4.90
CA LYS A 125 16.64 17.44 5.84
C LYS A 125 16.46 16.21 6.72
N ARG A 126 17.50 15.40 6.84
CA ARG A 126 17.59 14.26 7.78
C ARG A 126 18.53 14.61 8.95
N PRO A 127 18.47 13.85 10.06
CA PRO A 127 19.48 13.93 11.11
C PRO A 127 20.91 13.86 10.54
N GLY A 128 21.85 14.57 11.15
CA GLY A 128 23.21 14.70 10.63
C GLY A 128 23.37 15.70 9.48
N GLY A 129 22.34 16.51 9.18
CA GLY A 129 22.43 17.61 8.21
C GLY A 129 22.39 17.18 6.75
N GLN A 130 22.19 15.88 6.48
CA GLN A 130 22.07 15.38 5.12
C GLN A 130 20.76 15.85 4.47
N ALA A 131 20.88 16.27 3.21
CA ALA A 131 19.75 16.59 2.35
C ALA A 131 19.44 15.39 1.46
N VAL A 132 18.23 14.85 1.59
CA VAL A 132 17.73 13.73 0.77
C VAL A 132 16.57 14.19 -0.10
N ARG A 133 16.24 13.42 -1.14
CA ARG A 133 15.04 13.69 -1.95
C ARG A 133 13.77 13.28 -1.19
N PRO A 134 12.58 13.77 -1.59
CA PRO A 134 11.31 13.28 -1.07
C PRO A 134 11.10 11.79 -1.40
N GLU A 135 10.29 11.09 -0.62
CA GLU A 135 10.01 9.66 -0.82
C GLU A 135 9.52 9.34 -2.25
N LEU A 136 8.65 10.18 -2.81
CA LEU A 136 8.09 9.98 -4.14
C LEU A 136 9.14 10.06 -5.25
N TRP A 137 10.22 10.82 -5.05
CA TRP A 137 11.36 10.80 -5.98
C TRP A 137 12.04 9.44 -5.99
N TYR A 138 12.23 8.82 -4.81
CA TYR A 138 12.83 7.49 -4.71
C TYR A 138 11.92 6.41 -5.30
N LYS A 139 10.59 6.52 -5.17
CA LYS A 139 9.65 5.63 -5.88
C LYS A 139 9.81 5.71 -7.41
N CYS A 140 9.97 6.91 -7.96
CA CYS A 140 10.26 7.10 -9.38
C CYS A 140 11.62 6.48 -9.78
N TYR A 141 12.63 6.62 -8.92
CA TYR A 141 13.95 6.01 -9.12
C TYR A 141 13.89 4.49 -9.13
N GLY A 142 13.31 3.87 -8.11
CA GLY A 142 13.24 2.41 -7.98
C GLY A 142 12.52 1.76 -9.15
N THR A 143 11.37 2.32 -9.55
CA THR A 143 10.60 1.83 -10.71
C THR A 143 11.36 2.03 -12.02
N SER A 144 12.07 3.15 -12.20
CA SER A 144 12.90 3.39 -13.40
C SER A 144 14.08 2.41 -13.49
N GLN A 145 14.77 2.16 -12.37
CA GLN A 145 15.86 1.17 -12.32
C GLN A 145 15.35 -0.23 -12.58
N TYR A 146 14.18 -0.58 -12.04
CA TYR A 146 13.56 -1.88 -12.33
C TYR A 146 13.21 -2.05 -13.81
N ILE A 147 12.70 -1.01 -14.47
CA ILE A 147 12.37 -1.05 -15.90
C ILE A 147 13.63 -1.24 -16.76
N ASN A 148 14.76 -0.63 -16.37
CA ASN A 148 15.99 -0.63 -17.15
C ASN A 148 16.87 -1.87 -16.88
N GLU A 149 17.04 -2.22 -15.60
CA GLU A 149 18.02 -3.22 -15.13
C GLU A 149 17.37 -4.47 -14.53
N GLY A 150 16.06 -4.44 -14.26
CA GLY A 150 15.33 -5.54 -13.62
C GLY A 150 15.50 -5.54 -12.09
N GLU A 151 15.50 -6.73 -11.50
CA GLU A 151 15.58 -6.90 -10.04
C GLU A 151 16.92 -6.42 -9.46
N ASN A 152 16.85 -5.75 -8.31
CA ASN A 152 18.03 -5.32 -7.58
C ASN A 152 18.79 -6.53 -7.01
N LYS A 153 20.07 -6.65 -7.35
CA LYS A 153 20.99 -7.69 -6.84
C LYS A 153 22.14 -7.13 -6.01
N SER A 154 22.17 -5.81 -5.82
CA SER A 154 23.23 -5.14 -5.07
C SER A 154 23.05 -5.30 -3.56
N PRO A 155 24.13 -5.30 -2.75
CA PRO A 155 24.02 -5.26 -1.31
C PRO A 155 23.48 -3.90 -0.83
N ALA A 156 22.72 -3.90 0.27
CA ALA A 156 22.17 -2.68 0.84
C ALA A 156 23.29 -1.74 1.33
N PRO A 157 23.35 -0.48 0.87
CA PRO A 157 24.32 0.49 1.35
C PRO A 157 23.98 0.91 2.79
N VAL A 158 25.03 1.16 3.58
CA VAL A 158 24.92 1.57 4.99
C VAL A 158 25.79 2.78 5.26
N TRP A 159 27.02 2.76 4.77
CA TRP A 159 28.02 3.81 4.99
C TRP A 159 28.41 4.46 3.67
N ARG A 160 28.61 5.77 3.70
CA ARG A 160 29.27 6.52 2.63
C ARG A 160 30.79 6.37 2.74
N GLU A 161 31.49 6.77 1.69
CA GLU A 161 32.95 6.82 1.65
C GLU A 161 33.55 7.72 2.75
N ASP A 162 32.81 8.75 3.18
CA ASP A 162 33.21 9.67 4.26
C ASP A 162 32.91 9.14 5.67
N GLY A 163 32.41 7.91 5.79
CA GLY A 163 32.06 7.27 7.06
C GLY A 163 30.73 7.72 7.67
N SER A 164 29.98 8.61 7.01
CA SER A 164 28.62 8.96 7.42
C SER A 164 27.58 7.92 6.97
N ILE A 165 26.41 7.90 7.60
CA ILE A 165 25.30 7.01 7.21
C ILE A 165 24.78 7.42 5.82
N ASP A 166 24.62 6.47 4.90
CA ASP A 166 24.11 6.77 3.56
C ASP A 166 22.58 6.67 3.47
N TYR A 167 21.88 7.69 3.96
CA TYR A 167 20.41 7.72 3.88
C TYR A 167 19.91 7.69 2.42
N GLY A 168 20.52 8.47 1.54
CA GLY A 168 20.09 8.58 0.15
C GLY A 168 20.35 7.31 -0.67
N GLY A 169 21.52 6.68 -0.48
CA GLY A 169 21.81 5.38 -1.09
C GLY A 169 20.89 4.30 -0.56
N ARG A 170 20.59 4.32 0.75
CA ARG A 170 19.66 3.35 1.34
C ARG A 170 18.24 3.51 0.81
N ASP A 171 17.72 4.74 0.76
CA ASP A 171 16.38 5.04 0.21
C ASP A 171 16.27 4.60 -1.28
N LYS A 172 17.32 4.79 -2.07
CA LYS A 172 17.41 4.29 -3.47
C LYS A 172 17.35 2.77 -3.53
N TRP A 173 18.14 2.10 -2.70
CA TRP A 173 18.21 0.65 -2.66
C TRP A 173 16.87 0.05 -2.23
N ASP A 174 16.27 0.57 -1.15
CA ASP A 174 14.97 0.11 -0.64
C ASP A 174 13.89 0.30 -1.72
N ALA A 175 13.85 1.44 -2.41
CA ALA A 175 12.88 1.69 -3.47
C ALA A 175 13.04 0.76 -4.68
N TRP A 176 14.26 0.44 -5.09
CA TRP A 176 14.51 -0.50 -6.19
C TRP A 176 14.17 -1.94 -5.79
N THR A 177 14.57 -2.37 -4.59
CA THR A 177 14.27 -3.70 -4.06
C THR A 177 12.77 -3.96 -3.93
N ARG A 178 11.97 -2.93 -3.56
CA ARG A 178 10.50 -3.03 -3.51
C ARG A 178 9.84 -3.35 -4.85
N CYS A 179 10.53 -3.12 -5.98
CA CYS A 179 9.98 -3.44 -7.30
C CYS A 179 10.15 -4.92 -7.68
N ALA A 180 10.77 -5.75 -6.84
CA ALA A 180 10.97 -7.17 -7.12
C ALA A 180 9.63 -7.90 -7.38
N GLY A 181 9.59 -8.75 -8.41
CA GLY A 181 8.38 -9.46 -8.80
C GLY A 181 7.31 -8.64 -9.55
N MET A 182 7.50 -7.34 -9.78
CA MET A 182 6.58 -6.54 -10.60
C MET A 182 6.74 -6.83 -12.10
N THR A 183 5.68 -6.66 -12.89
CA THR A 183 5.83 -6.57 -14.34
C THR A 183 6.31 -5.17 -14.75
N VAL A 184 6.96 -5.04 -15.92
CA VAL A 184 7.35 -3.73 -16.48
C VAL A 184 6.14 -2.77 -16.58
N LYS A 185 4.97 -3.31 -16.90
CA LYS A 185 3.72 -2.54 -16.96
C LYS A 185 3.31 -2.00 -15.58
N GLN A 186 3.37 -2.83 -14.54
CA GLN A 186 3.09 -2.41 -13.16
C GLN A 186 4.12 -1.37 -12.67
N ALA A 187 5.40 -1.55 -13.00
CA ALA A 187 6.43 -0.58 -12.65
C ALA A 187 6.18 0.80 -13.30
N LYS A 188 5.77 0.83 -14.58
CA LYS A 188 5.38 2.09 -15.27
C LYS A 188 4.15 2.74 -14.63
N ILE A 189 3.15 1.96 -14.23
CA ILE A 189 1.98 2.47 -13.53
C ILE A 189 2.39 3.05 -12.16
N GLY A 190 3.22 2.34 -11.40
CA GLY A 190 3.74 2.79 -10.11
C GLY A 190 4.53 4.10 -10.23
N PHE A 191 5.33 4.26 -11.28
CA PHE A 191 6.03 5.50 -11.59
C PHE A 191 5.05 6.67 -11.75
N VAL A 192 4.01 6.50 -12.57
CA VAL A 192 3.02 7.55 -12.86
C VAL A 192 2.23 7.90 -11.60
N LYS A 193 1.86 6.90 -10.78
CA LYS A 193 1.22 7.13 -9.47
C LYS A 193 2.10 7.99 -8.57
N ALA A 194 3.40 7.71 -8.50
CA ALA A 194 4.33 8.50 -7.70
C ALA A 194 4.46 9.96 -8.19
N ILE A 195 4.50 10.17 -9.51
CA ILE A 195 4.53 11.52 -10.10
C ILE A 195 3.24 12.27 -9.83
N ARG A 196 2.07 11.64 -10.03
CA ARG A 196 0.77 12.27 -9.73
C ARG A 196 0.66 12.66 -8.27
N ALA A 197 0.99 11.76 -7.35
CA ALA A 197 1.00 12.07 -5.91
C ALA A 197 1.95 13.24 -5.57
N ALA A 198 3.11 13.33 -6.23
CA ALA A 198 4.04 14.43 -6.02
C ALA A 198 3.49 15.75 -6.58
N LEU A 199 2.76 15.70 -7.69
CA LEU A 199 2.10 16.85 -8.30
C LEU A 199 0.86 17.29 -7.52
N ASP A 200 0.19 16.39 -6.80
CA ASP A 200 -0.93 16.73 -5.93
C ASP A 200 -0.43 17.40 -4.64
N ASP A 201 0.69 16.93 -4.08
CA ASP A 201 1.38 17.57 -2.95
C ASP A 201 2.66 18.30 -3.40
N ARG A 202 2.50 19.30 -4.27
CA ARG A 202 3.62 20.11 -4.77
C ARG A 202 4.46 20.75 -3.66
N PRO A 203 3.88 21.35 -2.60
CA PRO A 203 4.67 22.06 -1.59
C PRO A 203 5.69 21.18 -0.86
N SER A 204 5.39 19.88 -0.70
CA SER A 204 6.30 18.92 -0.07
C SER A 204 7.34 18.36 -1.05
N ASN A 205 7.02 18.27 -2.34
CA ASN A 205 7.82 17.53 -3.32
C ASN A 205 8.63 18.42 -4.28
N PHE A 206 8.15 19.61 -4.62
CA PHE A 206 8.74 20.49 -5.64
C PHE A 206 8.99 21.91 -5.13
N TYR A 207 10.02 22.57 -5.68
CA TYR A 207 10.29 24.00 -5.45
C TYR A 207 9.37 24.91 -6.28
#